data_AF-A0A1Z5K760-F1
#
_entry.id   AF-A0A1Z5K760-F1
#
_cell.length_a   1.000
_cell.length_b   1.000
_cell.length_c   1.000
_cell.angle_alpha   90.00
_cell.angle_beta   90.00
_cell.angle_gamma   90.00
#
_symmetry.space_group_name_H-M   'P 1'
#
loop_
_entity.id
_entity.type
_entity.pdbx_description
1 polymer ?
#
loop_
_entity_poly.entity_id
_entity_poly.type
_entity_poly.pdbx_seq_one_letter_code
_entity_poly.pdbx_strand_id
1 'polypeptide(L)'
;MEVVSDPWESRVRIVRKHFEAKGYRVHSGLQFGCELVLYADDPSRVHSDFCVHVVQEDGYLDWRQMQSLVRSMPDLHKTLILAQVRPKENDVTQFVVEELAMATEHAPFRHKKRDVVVVGSQQKKLKTSEESSALADDE
;
A
#
# COMPACT_ATOMS: atom_id res chain seq x y z
N MET A 1 -9.87 -25.12 -18.72
CA MET A 1 -10.93 -24.27 -18.14
C MET A 1 -10.24 -22.99 -17.70
N GLU A 2 -10.18 -22.01 -18.60
CA GLU A 2 -9.60 -20.71 -18.25
C GLU A 2 -10.55 -20.05 -17.26
N VAL A 3 -10.06 -19.79 -16.05
CA VAL A 3 -10.80 -19.08 -15.02
C VAL A 3 -11.16 -17.72 -15.63
N VAL A 4 -12.46 -17.45 -15.77
CA VAL A 4 -12.97 -16.12 -16.08
C VAL A 4 -12.48 -15.23 -14.94
N SER A 5 -11.36 -14.55 -15.18
CA SER A 5 -10.75 -13.66 -14.19
C SER A 5 -11.77 -12.61 -13.81
N ASP A 6 -12.11 -12.55 -12.52
CA ASP A 6 -13.00 -11.54 -11.97
C ASP A 6 -12.54 -10.15 -12.45
N PRO A 7 -13.43 -9.30 -13.00
CA PRO A 7 -13.07 -7.95 -13.46
C PRO A 7 -12.27 -7.17 -12.42
N TRP A 8 -12.57 -7.40 -11.14
CA TRP A 8 -11.83 -6.82 -10.02
C TRP A 8 -10.39 -7.33 -9.88
N GLU A 9 -10.16 -8.65 -9.89
CA GLU A 9 -8.82 -9.23 -9.81
C GLU A 9 -7.92 -8.76 -10.97
N SER A 10 -8.52 -8.62 -12.17
CA SER A 10 -7.83 -8.08 -13.34
C SER A 10 -7.33 -6.64 -13.10
N ARG A 11 -8.16 -5.78 -12.49
CA ARG A 11 -7.76 -4.40 -12.13
C ARG A 11 -6.63 -4.39 -11.10
N VAL A 12 -6.75 -5.20 -10.04
CA VAL A 12 -5.70 -5.33 -9.02
C VAL A 12 -4.38 -5.80 -9.64
N ARG A 13 -4.42 -6.73 -10.60
CA ARG A 13 -3.24 -7.20 -11.35
C ARG A 13 -2.60 -6.10 -12.21
N ILE A 14 -3.41 -5.27 -12.87
CA ILE A 14 -2.92 -4.12 -13.66
C ILE A 14 -2.21 -3.13 -12.74
N VAL A 15 -2.83 -2.75 -11.62
CA VAL A 15 -2.25 -1.82 -10.65
C VAL A 15 -0.96 -2.38 -10.04
N ARG A 16 -0.94 -3.67 -9.71
CA ARG A 16 0.28 -4.36 -9.24
C ARG A 16 1.42 -4.22 -10.24
N LYS A 17 1.20 -4.59 -11.50
CA LYS A 17 2.22 -4.50 -12.56
C LYS A 17 2.74 -3.07 -12.75
N HIS A 18 1.84 -2.10 -12.65
CA HIS A 18 2.18 -0.69 -12.76
C HIS A 18 3.16 -0.24 -11.67
N PHE A 19 2.93 -0.63 -10.40
CA PHE A 19 3.86 -0.30 -9.32
C PHE A 19 5.13 -1.14 -9.32
N GLU A 20 5.07 -2.40 -9.76
CA GLU A 20 6.26 -3.23 -9.98
C GLU A 20 7.16 -2.62 -11.07
N ALA A 21 6.59 -2.10 -12.15
CA ALA A 21 7.33 -1.39 -13.20
C ALA A 21 7.97 -0.08 -12.72
N LYS A 22 7.41 0.55 -11.68
CA LYS A 22 8.01 1.70 -10.98
C LYS A 22 9.14 1.30 -10.00
N GLY A 23 9.40 0.01 -9.82
CA GLY A 23 10.46 -0.51 -8.95
C GLY A 23 10.03 -0.85 -7.52
N TYR A 24 8.73 -0.77 -7.20
CA TYR A 24 8.24 -1.16 -5.88
C TYR A 24 8.09 -2.69 -5.76
N ARG A 25 8.34 -3.20 -4.56
CA ARG A 25 7.91 -4.56 -4.20
C ARG A 25 6.47 -4.52 -3.70
N VAL A 26 5.57 -5.23 -4.39
CA VAL A 26 4.13 -5.15 -4.15
C VAL A 26 3.63 -6.40 -3.42
N HIS A 27 3.00 -6.22 -2.26
CA HIS A 27 2.42 -7.31 -1.47
C HIS A 27 0.92 -7.10 -1.26
N SER A 28 0.24 -8.12 -0.72
CA SER A 28 -1.16 -8.00 -0.28
C SER A 28 -1.30 -6.96 0.83
N GLY A 29 -2.24 -6.04 0.65
CA GLY A 29 -2.57 -5.00 1.61
C GLY A 29 -3.71 -5.36 2.57
N LEU A 30 -4.25 -6.59 2.50
CA LEU A 30 -5.52 -6.95 3.14
C LEU A 30 -5.55 -6.66 4.65
N GLN A 31 -4.44 -6.89 5.34
CA GLN A 31 -4.28 -6.59 6.77
C GLN A 31 -4.42 -5.09 7.13
N PHE A 32 -4.32 -4.20 6.14
CA PHE A 32 -4.43 -2.76 6.28
C PHE A 32 -5.74 -2.21 5.66
N GLY A 33 -6.65 -3.10 5.25
CA GLY A 33 -7.92 -2.73 4.61
C GLY A 33 -7.77 -2.22 3.17
N CYS A 34 -6.66 -2.52 2.51
CA CYS A 34 -6.39 -2.13 1.12
C CYS A 34 -6.02 -3.36 0.28
N GLU A 35 -6.02 -3.25 -1.04
CA GLU A 35 -5.68 -4.38 -1.92
C GLU A 35 -4.16 -4.62 -1.92
N LEU A 36 -3.36 -3.56 -1.96
CA LEU A 36 -1.91 -3.66 -2.09
C LEU A 36 -1.16 -2.78 -1.09
N VAL A 37 0.08 -3.17 -0.80
CA VAL A 37 1.07 -2.32 -0.13
C VAL A 37 2.37 -2.30 -0.90
N LEU A 38 3.06 -1.16 -0.86
CA LEU A 38 4.29 -0.93 -1.60
C LEU A 38 5.47 -0.78 -0.66
N TYR A 39 6.54 -1.51 -0.97
CA TYR A 39 7.83 -1.41 -0.30
C TYR A 39 8.86 -0.82 -1.26
N ALA A 40 9.66 0.12 -0.75
CA ALA A 40 10.77 0.72 -1.49
C ALA A 40 11.95 -0.25 -1.68
N ASP A 41 12.08 -1.23 -0.79
CA ASP A 41 13.15 -2.24 -0.79
C ASP A 41 12.61 -3.55 -0.17
N ASP A 42 13.49 -4.50 0.14
CA ASP A 42 13.14 -5.80 0.68
C ASP A 42 12.26 -5.73 1.94
N PRO A 43 11.08 -6.39 1.96
CA PRO A 43 10.17 -6.37 3.10
C PRO A 43 10.78 -6.92 4.41
N SER A 44 11.88 -7.66 4.36
CA SER A 44 12.60 -8.07 5.58
C SER A 44 13.34 -6.91 6.25
N ARG A 45 13.68 -5.86 5.49
CA ARG A 45 14.51 -4.73 5.94
C ARG A 45 13.70 -3.47 6.18
N VAL A 46 12.67 -3.21 5.37
CA VAL A 46 11.88 -1.98 5.43
C VAL A 46 10.40 -2.25 5.68
N HIS A 47 9.72 -1.26 6.24
CA HIS A 47 8.26 -1.22 6.29
C HIS A 47 7.72 -0.71 4.95
N SER A 48 6.48 -1.05 4.63
CA SER A 48 5.78 -0.43 3.51
C SER A 48 5.44 1.03 3.83
N ASP A 49 5.65 1.93 2.88
CA ASP A 49 5.31 3.35 3.02
C ASP A 49 3.91 3.66 2.49
N PHE A 50 3.41 2.84 1.55
CA PHE A 50 2.16 3.09 0.85
C PHE A 50 1.16 1.94 1.00
N CYS A 51 -0.10 2.31 1.16
CA CYS A 51 -1.26 1.45 0.99
C CYS A 51 -1.99 1.88 -0.29
N VAL A 52 -2.30 0.94 -1.17
CA VAL A 52 -2.99 1.23 -2.42
C VAL A 52 -4.40 0.65 -2.35
N HIS A 53 -5.38 1.53 -2.50
CA HIS A 53 -6.76 1.14 -2.71
C HIS A 53 -7.10 1.21 -4.21
N VAL A 54 -7.56 0.11 -4.79
CA VAL A 54 -7.96 0.05 -6.20
C VAL A 54 -9.41 0.49 -6.33
N VAL A 55 -9.69 1.49 -7.14
CA VAL A 55 -11.06 1.96 -7.35
C VAL A 55 -11.81 0.97 -8.27
N GLN A 56 -13.08 0.72 -7.95
CA GLN A 56 -13.95 -0.12 -8.78
C GLN A 56 -14.16 0.44 -10.19
N GLU A 57 -14.78 -0.36 -11.07
CA GLU A 57 -14.97 0.00 -12.48
C GLU A 57 -15.90 1.20 -12.68
N ASP A 58 -16.90 1.34 -11.81
CA ASP A 58 -17.80 2.48 -11.80
C ASP A 58 -17.09 3.81 -11.50
N GLY A 59 -15.85 3.73 -11.00
CA GLY A 59 -15.00 4.88 -10.69
C GLY A 59 -15.42 5.61 -9.41
N TYR A 60 -16.37 5.07 -8.66
CA TYR A 60 -16.85 5.68 -7.42
C TYR A 60 -16.16 5.04 -6.22
N LEU A 61 -15.85 5.89 -5.24
CA LEU A 61 -15.42 5.47 -3.92
C LEU A 61 -16.39 6.08 -2.91
N ASP A 62 -17.03 5.23 -2.10
CA ASP A 62 -17.91 5.72 -1.06
C ASP A 62 -17.14 6.63 -0.08
N TRP A 63 -17.76 7.75 0.27
CA TRP A 63 -17.12 8.75 1.13
C TRP A 63 -16.76 8.18 2.51
N ARG A 64 -17.61 7.31 3.09
CA ARG A 64 -17.33 6.71 4.40
C ARG A 64 -16.20 5.69 4.30
N GLN A 65 -16.15 4.93 3.21
CA GLN A 65 -15.02 4.03 2.93
C GLN A 65 -13.72 4.83 2.82
N MET A 66 -13.71 5.91 2.04
CA MET A 66 -12.54 6.78 1.92
C MET A 66 -12.13 7.37 3.26
N GLN A 67 -13.07 7.92 4.04
CA GLN A 67 -12.78 8.45 5.38
C GLN A 67 -12.17 7.40 6.31
N SER A 68 -12.68 6.17 6.27
CA SER A 68 -12.20 5.06 7.10
C SER A 68 -10.75 4.69 6.75
N LEU A 69 -10.44 4.58 5.45
CA LEU A 69 -9.09 4.32 4.96
C LEU A 69 -8.14 5.46 5.35
N VAL A 70 -8.51 6.70 5.05
CA VAL A 70 -7.73 7.90 5.36
C VAL A 70 -7.42 7.99 6.86
N ARG A 71 -8.39 7.68 7.72
CA ARG A 71 -8.24 7.73 9.18
C ARG A 71 -7.21 6.72 9.73
N SER A 72 -7.07 5.54 9.12
CA SER A 72 -6.13 4.52 9.62
C SER A 72 -4.67 4.77 9.20
N MET A 73 -4.45 5.51 8.11
CA MET A 73 -3.12 5.76 7.56
C MET A 73 -2.11 6.39 8.55
N PRO A 74 -2.46 7.39 9.37
CA PRO A 74 -1.55 7.94 10.38
C PRO A 74 -1.07 6.91 11.40
N ASP A 75 -1.96 6.03 11.84
CA ASP A 75 -1.70 5.01 12.85
C ASP A 75 -0.83 3.87 12.28
N LEU A 76 -1.03 3.56 11.00
CA LEU A 76 -0.22 2.60 10.26
C LEU A 76 1.14 3.16 9.79
N HIS A 77 1.35 4.47 9.92
CA HIS A 77 2.48 5.20 9.34
C HIS A 77 2.62 4.99 7.82
N LYS A 78 1.50 5.02 7.10
CA LYS A 78 1.44 4.83 5.64
C LYS A 78 0.76 6.02 4.97
N THR A 79 0.98 6.15 3.67
CA THR A 79 0.22 7.07 2.82
C THR A 79 -0.75 6.26 1.96
N LEU A 80 -2.02 6.67 1.89
CA LEU A 80 -3.01 6.03 1.03
C LEU A 80 -2.83 6.54 -0.40
N ILE A 81 -2.86 5.62 -1.36
CA ILE A 81 -2.93 5.90 -2.79
C ILE A 81 -4.24 5.32 -3.31
N LEU A 82 -5.08 6.15 -3.92
CA LEU A 82 -6.21 5.70 -4.71
C LEU A 82 -5.72 5.45 -6.14
N ALA A 83 -5.90 4.22 -6.63
CA ALA A 83 -5.48 3.81 -7.97
C ALA A 83 -6.72 3.55 -8.83
N GLN A 84 -6.95 4.41 -9.84
CA GLN A 84 -8.03 4.23 -10.80
C GLN A 84 -7.47 3.67 -12.11
N VAL A 85 -8.00 2.53 -12.55
CA VAL A 85 -7.65 1.93 -13.84
C VAL A 85 -8.61 2.43 -14.91
N ARG A 86 -8.08 3.05 -15.96
CA ARG A 86 -8.84 3.51 -17.13
C ARG A 86 -8.27 2.92 -18.42
N PRO A 87 -9.12 2.56 -19.40
CA PRO A 87 -8.64 2.18 -20.73
C PRO A 87 -7.97 3.38 -21.41
N LYS A 88 -6.98 3.12 -22.24
CA LYS A 88 -6.29 4.16 -23.02
C LYS A 88 -7.19 4.60 -24.17
N GLU A 89 -7.23 5.90 -24.45
CA GLU A 89 -8.12 6.50 -25.46
C GLU A 89 -7.99 5.85 -26.86
N ASN A 90 -6.78 5.41 -27.22
CA ASN A 90 -6.48 4.85 -28.53
C ASN A 90 -6.45 3.31 -28.59
N ASP A 91 -6.55 2.62 -27.45
CA ASP A 91 -6.44 1.15 -27.39
C ASP A 91 -7.13 0.60 -26.14
N VAL A 92 -8.28 -0.05 -26.34
CA VAL A 92 -9.11 -0.65 -25.27
C VAL A 92 -8.40 -1.82 -24.59
N THR A 93 -7.36 -2.39 -25.20
CA THR A 93 -6.56 -3.47 -24.61
C THR A 93 -5.46 -2.96 -23.68
N GLN A 94 -5.16 -1.65 -23.73
CA GLN A 94 -4.18 -1.00 -22.87
C GLN A 94 -4.88 -0.19 -21.77
N PHE A 95 -4.30 -0.24 -20.57
CA PHE A 95 -4.81 0.48 -19.41
C PHE A 95 -3.79 1.45 -18.87
N VAL A 96 -4.27 2.59 -18.36
CA VAL A 96 -3.51 3.57 -17.61
C VAL A 96 -4.01 3.55 -16.17
N VAL A 97 -3.06 3.68 -15.22
CA VAL A 97 -3.36 3.80 -13.81
C VAL A 97 -3.19 5.25 -13.39
N GLU A 98 -4.29 5.91 -13.04
CA GLU A 98 -4.30 7.22 -12.41
C GLU A 98 -4.11 7.06 -10.90
N GLU A 99 -3.23 7.85 -10.31
CA GLU A 99 -2.85 7.77 -8.89
C GLU A 99 -3.20 9.06 -8.17
N LEU A 100 -3.91 8.96 -7.05
CA LEU A 100 -4.13 10.06 -6.14
C LEU A 100 -3.60 9.70 -4.75
N ALA A 101 -2.50 10.32 -4.34
CA ALA A 101 -1.96 10.17 -3.00
C ALA A 101 -2.71 11.07 -2.01
N MET A 102 -3.23 10.48 -0.93
CA MET A 102 -3.90 11.17 0.15
C MET A 102 -2.97 11.26 1.36
N ALA A 103 -2.42 12.45 1.60
CA ALA A 103 -1.68 12.73 2.82
C ALA A 103 -2.63 13.18 3.93
N THR A 104 -2.55 12.53 5.09
CA THR A 104 -3.28 12.94 6.29
C THR A 104 -2.36 13.72 7.22
N GLU A 105 -2.26 15.03 6.98
CA GLU A 105 -1.62 15.94 7.95
C GLU A 105 -2.51 16.18 9.19
N HIS A 106 -3.76 15.75 9.15
CA HIS A 106 -4.78 16.03 10.17
C HIS A 106 -4.83 14.98 11.30
N ALA A 107 -3.71 14.76 11.97
CA ALA A 107 -3.74 14.26 13.35
C ALA A 107 -3.53 15.47 14.28
N PRO A 108 -4.59 16.07 14.86
CA PRO A 108 -4.51 17.32 15.64
C PRO A 108 -3.61 17.27 16.88
N PHE A 109 -3.03 16.11 17.21
CA PHE A 109 -2.13 15.93 18.35
C PHE A 109 -0.65 15.74 17.95
N ARG A 110 -0.32 15.74 16.65
CA ARG A 110 1.02 15.39 16.17
C ARG A 110 1.85 16.63 15.82
N HIS A 111 2.24 17.37 16.86
CA HIS A 111 2.97 18.66 16.77
C HIS A 111 4.45 18.58 16.36
N LYS A 112 4.99 17.43 15.94
CA LYS A 112 6.38 17.37 15.46
C LYS A 112 6.42 17.56 13.95
N LYS A 113 6.95 18.71 13.50
CA LYS A 113 7.42 18.91 12.13
C LYS A 113 8.33 17.74 11.79
N ARG A 114 7.89 16.87 10.88
CA ARG A 114 8.78 15.84 10.31
C ARG A 114 9.50 16.50 9.15
N ASP A 115 10.82 16.37 9.12
CA ASP A 115 11.60 16.61 7.90
C ASP A 115 11.06 15.72 6.77
N VAL A 116 11.34 16.08 5.51
CA VAL A 116 10.91 15.34 4.32
C VAL A 116 11.19 13.84 4.52
N VAL A 117 10.14 13.04 4.68
CA VAL A 117 10.26 11.60 4.88
C VAL A 117 10.65 11.00 3.53
N VAL A 118 11.89 10.53 3.42
CA VAL A 118 12.39 9.84 2.23
C VAL A 118 11.75 8.45 2.18
N VAL A 119 11.20 8.07 1.03
CA VAL A 119 10.63 6.74 0.79
C VAL A 119 11.67 5.66 1.14
N GLY A 120 11.27 4.65 1.90
CA GLY A 120 12.16 3.59 2.40
C GLY A 120 12.91 3.93 3.69
N SER A 121 12.71 5.11 4.30
CA SER A 121 13.39 5.46 5.56
C SER A 121 12.94 4.65 6.77
N GLN A 122 11.80 3.95 6.68
CA GLN A 122 11.25 3.13 7.76
C GLN A 122 11.93 1.75 7.80
N GLN A 123 13.10 1.67 8.43
CA GLN A 123 13.82 0.41 8.58
C GLN A 123 13.33 -0.41 9.78
N LYS A 124 13.26 -1.73 9.61
CA LYS A 124 13.02 -2.69 10.69
C LYS A 124 14.27 -2.80 11.55
N LYS A 125 14.10 -2.88 12.87
CA LYS A 125 15.21 -3.24 13.76
C LYS A 125 15.66 -4.67 13.41
N LEU A 126 16.95 -4.83 13.15
CA LEU A 126 17.55 -6.16 13.01
C LEU A 126 17.36 -6.91 14.34
N LYS A 127 16.77 -8.10 14.30
CA LYS A 127 16.77 -9.00 15.45
C LYS A 127 18.21 -9.46 15.68
N THR A 128 18.88 -8.89 16.68
CA THR A 128 20.15 -9.42 17.17
C THR A 128 19.88 -10.80 17.79
N SER A 129 20.71 -11.77 17.48
CA SER A 129 20.60 -13.19 17.86
C SER A 129 20.73 -13.48 19.37
N GLU A 130 20.62 -12.48 20.24
CA GLU A 130 20.78 -12.62 21.70
C GLU A 130 19.46 -12.87 22.43
N GLU A 131 18.29 -12.65 21.80
CA GLU A 131 16.98 -12.88 22.45
C GLU A 131 16.49 -14.34 22.38
N SER A 132 17.16 -15.23 21.64
CA SER A 132 16.76 -16.65 21.53
C SER A 132 17.36 -17.56 22.61
N SER A 133 18.32 -17.09 23.42
CA SER A 133 18.95 -17.91 24.47
C SER A 133 18.34 -17.72 25.86
N ALA A 134 17.41 -16.78 26.05
CA ALA A 134 16.83 -16.47 27.37
C ALA A 134 15.54 -17.25 27.71
N LEU A 135 15.17 -18.24 26.89
CA LEU A 135 13.91 -19.01 27.02
C LEU A 135 14.14 -20.52 27.23
N ALA A 136 15.37 -20.94 27.55
CA ALA A 136 15.72 -22.36 27.70
C ALA A 136 16.03 -22.82 29.14
N ASP A 137 15.98 -21.92 30.14
CA ASP A 137 16.39 -22.23 31.52
C ASP A 137 15.24 -22.07 32.55
N ASP A 138 14.07 -22.66 32.28
CA ASP A 138 13.04 -22.88 33.31
C ASP A 138 12.40 -24.27 33.06
N GLU A 139 13.11 -25.32 33.53
CA GLU A 139 12.59 -26.67 33.80
C GLU A 139 12.35 -26.84 35.31
#